data_AF-A0A6V7HZ44-F1
#
_entry.id   AF-A0A6V7HZ44-F1
#
_cell.length_a   1.000
_cell.length_b   1.000
_cell.length_c   1.000
_cell.angle_alpha   90.00
_cell.angle_beta   90.00
_cell.angle_gamma   90.00
#
_symmetry.space_group_name_H-M   'P 1'
#
loop_
_entity.id
_entity.type
_entity.pdbx_description
1 polymer ?
#
loop_
_entity_poly.entity_id
_entity_poly.type
_entity_poly.pdbx_seq_one_letter_code
_entity_poly.pdbx_strand_id
1 'polypeptide(L)' 'MASTGCSAFSANGEYWAFCGNDGKLKIWETTTSRLKQEFVPNLHLSSPCNVIGWITVGQQSTNIT' A
#
# COMPACT_ATOMS: atom_id res chain seq x y z
N MET A 1 0.36 -4.19 22.29
CA MET A 1 -0.84 -4.20 21.42
C MET A 1 -0.37 -4.62 20.04
N ALA A 2 -0.66 -5.85 19.61
CA ALA A 2 -0.27 -6.30 18.27
C ALA A 2 -1.25 -5.66 17.27
N SER A 3 -0.72 -4.88 16.33
CA SER A 3 -1.52 -4.35 15.23
C SER A 3 -1.89 -5.51 14.32
N THR A 4 -3.16 -5.91 14.32
CA THR A 4 -3.68 -6.91 13.37
C THR A 4 -3.87 -6.21 12.03
N GLY A 5 -2.98 -6.47 11.08
CA GLY A 5 -3.01 -5.87 9.75
C GLY A 5 -1.97 -6.51 8.83
N CYS A 6 -2.09 -6.25 7.54
CA CYS A 6 -1.16 -6.77 6.54
C CYS A 6 -0.14 -5.71 6.19
N SER A 7 1.11 -6.12 5.97
CA SER A 7 2.15 -5.22 5.47
C SER A 7 3.04 -5.91 4.45
N ALA A 8 3.62 -5.13 3.55
CA ALA A 8 4.56 -5.61 2.56
C ALA A 8 5.50 -4.50 2.10
N PHE A 9 6.76 -4.85 1.83
CA PHE A 9 7.71 -3.98 1.15
C PHE A 9 7.54 -4.07 -0.37
N SER A 10 7.80 -2.97 -1.08
CA SER A 10 7.95 -2.98 -2.53
C SER A 10 9.17 -3.83 -2.93
N ALA A 11 9.20 -4.31 -4.17
CA ALA A 11 10.28 -5.18 -4.67
C ALA A 11 11.68 -4.56 -4.52
N ASN A 12 11.79 -3.24 -4.60
CA ASN A 12 13.04 -2.48 -4.44
C ASN A 12 13.25 -1.95 -3.01
N GLY A 13 12.33 -2.19 -2.09
CA GLY A 13 12.41 -1.74 -0.70
C GLY A 13 12.21 -0.24 -0.48
N GLU A 14 11.95 0.57 -1.51
CA GLU A 14 11.73 2.02 -1.36
C GLU A 14 10.43 2.36 -0.64
N TYR A 15 9.44 1.46 -0.72
CA TYR A 15 8.14 1.66 -0.11
C TYR A 15 7.78 0.54 0.84
N TRP A 16 7.14 0.92 1.94
CA TRP A 16 6.48 0.00 2.84
C TRP A 16 4.99 0.32 2.84
N ALA A 17 4.15 -0.70 2.66
CA ALA A 17 2.71 -0.57 2.76
C ALA A 17 2.21 -1.29 4.01
N PHE A 18 1.21 -0.70 4.66
CA PHE A 18 0.47 -1.31 5.76
C PHE A 18 -1.02 -1.02 5.58
N CYS A 19 -1.83 -2.07 5.68
CA CYS A 19 -3.28 -1.97 5.72
C CYS A 19 -3.80 -2.44 7.08
N GLY A 20 -4.49 -1.53 7.76
CA GLY A 20 -5.03 -1.75 9.09
C GLY A 20 -6.40 -2.46 9.07
N ASN A 21 -6.83 -2.87 10.27
CA ASN A 21 -8.16 -3.43 10.48
C ASN A 21 -9.29 -2.40 10.29
N ASP A 22 -8.95 -1.11 10.26
CA ASP A 22 -9.81 0.02 9.92
C ASP A 22 -9.98 0.21 8.39
N GLY A 23 -9.39 -0.68 7.59
CA GLY A 23 -9.40 -0.64 6.13
C GLY A 23 -8.52 0.46 5.53
N LYS A 24 -7.82 1.25 6.35
CA LYS A 24 -6.94 2.30 5.85
C LYS A 24 -5.65 1.68 5.32
N LEU A 25 -5.32 2.01 4.09
CA LEU A 25 -4.05 1.67 3.48
C LEU A 25 -3.13 2.89 3.58
N LYS A 26 -1.93 2.67 4.11
CA LYS A 26 -0.89 3.68 4.18
C LYS A 26 0.36 3.18 3.47
N ILE A 27 1.07 4.09 2.82
CA ILE A 27 2.31 3.85 2.11
C ILE A 27 3.34 4.86 2.59
N TRP A 28 4.49 4.37 3.02
CA TRP A 28 5.62 5.16 3.48
C TRP A 28 6.82 4.96 2.57
N GLU A 29 7.60 6.02 2.42
CA GLU A 29 8.95 5.94 1.88
C GLU A 29 9.90 5.46 2.98
N THR A 30 10.64 4.39 2.74
CA THR A 30 11.44 3.72 3.78
C THR A 30 12.66 4.55 4.18
N THR A 31 13.33 5.18 3.21
CA THR A 31 14.53 5.99 3.44
C THR A 31 14.26 7.22 4.30
N THR A 32 13.16 7.93 4.05
CA THR A 32 12.83 9.17 4.76
C THR A 32 11.83 8.97 5.87
N SER A 33 11.24 7.77 5.99
CA SER A 33 10.14 7.45 6.91
C SER A 33 8.91 8.36 6.75
N ARG A 34 8.73 8.97 5.56
CA ARG A 34 7.62 9.88 5.29
C ARG A 34 6.42 9.13 4.75
N LEU A 35 5.23 9.47 5.25
CA LEU A 35 3.96 9.01 4.68
C LEU A 35 3.78 9.63 3.29
N LYS A 36 3.73 8.79 2.26
CA LYS A 36 3.54 9.20 0.86
C LYS A 36 2.08 9.22 0.48
N GLN A 37 1.31 8.24 0.98
CA GLN A 37 -0.09 8.08 0.63
C GLN A 37 -0.87 7.45 1.77
N GLU A 38 -2.09 7.95 1.97
CA GLU A 38 -3.10 7.34 2.82
C GLU A 38 -4.39 7.23 2.01
N PHE A 39 -4.89 6.01 1.89
CA PHE A 39 -6.20 5.71 1.32
C PHE A 39 -7.16 5.37 2.44
N VAL A 40 -8.23 6.15 2.54
CA VAL A 40 -9.31 5.93 3.50
C VAL A 40 -10.55 5.48 2.72
N PRO A 41 -10.99 4.23 2.86
CA PRO A 41 -12.19 3.75 2.18
C PRO A 41 -13.43 4.48 2.71
N ASN A 42 -14.34 4.84 1.81
CA ASN A 42 -15.64 5.44 2.14
C ASN A 42 -16.66 4.37 2.56
N LEU A 43 -16.32 3.51 3.52
CA LEU A 43 -17.17 2.39 3.90
C LEU A 43 -17.73 2.57 5.31
N HIS A 44 -19.05 2.54 5.44
CA HIS A 44 -19.77 2.44 6.71
C HIS A 44 -19.51 1.11 7.44
N LEU A 45 -18.82 0.17 6.80
CA LEU A 45 -18.43 -1.14 7.32
C LEU A 45 -16.92 -1.32 7.10
N SER A 46 -16.16 -1.26 8.18
CA SER A 46 -14.72 -1.54 8.16
C SER A 46 -14.50 -3.03 7.91
N SER A 47 -14.09 -3.39 6.69
CA SER A 47 -13.63 -4.76 6.41
C SER A 47 -12.13 -4.86 6.69
N PRO A 48 -11.67 -5.89 7.43
CA PRO A 48 -10.26 -6.08 7.69
C PRO A 48 -9.52 -6.42 6.39
N CYS A 49 -8.36 -5.79 6.20
CA CYS A 49 -7.43 -6.18 5.15
C CYS A 49 -6.78 -7.53 5.49
N ASN A 50 -6.94 -8.53 4.62
CA ASN A 50 -6.42 -9.89 4.83
C ASN A 50 -5.12 -10.17 4.07
N VAL A 51 -4.86 -9.44 2.98
CA VAL A 51 -3.64 -9.59 2.17
C VAL A 51 -3.33 -8.30 1.42
N ILE A 52 -2.05 -8.04 1.19
CA ILE A 52 -1.56 -6.95 0.34
C ILE A 52 -0.40 -7.44 -0.52
N GLY A 53 -0.31 -6.96 -1.76
CA GLY A 53 0.75 -7.32 -2.70
C GLY A 53 1.11 -6.15 -3.60
N TRP A 54 2.41 -5.97 -3.84
CA TRP A 54 2.94 -5.01 -4.79
C TRP A 54 3.02 -5.65 -6.17
N ILE A 55 2.59 -4.93 -7.21
CA ILE A 55 2.74 -5.35 -8.60
C ILE A 55 3.65 -4.37 -9.36
N THR A 56 4.45 -4.89 -10.28
CA THR A 56 5.19 -4.08 -11.24
C THR A 56 4.39 -4.05 -12.53
N VAL A 57 3.95 -2.86 -12.94
CA VAL A 57 3.30 -2.69 -14.23
C VAL A 57 4.39 -2.35 -15.24
N GLY A 58 4.66 -3.26 -16.18
CA GLY A 58 5.57 -2.98 -17.29
C GLY A 58 5.04 -1.79 -18.09
N GLN A 59 5.91 -0.82 -18.41
CA GLN A 59 5.50 0.31 -19.23
C GLN A 59 5.01 -0.21 -20.60
N GLN A 60 3.75 0.05 -20.93
CA GLN A 60 3.30 -0.08 -22.30
C GLN A 60 4.11 0.92 -23.12
N SER A 61 4.96 0.43 -24.02
CA SER A 61 5.59 1.24 -25.04
C SER A 61 4.48 1.84 -25.91
N THR A 62 4.17 3.12 -25.67
CA THR A 62 3.28 3.91 -26.52
C THR A 62 4.01 4.15 -27.84
N ASN A 63 3.78 3.29 -28.83
CA ASN A 63 4.15 3.55 -30.22
C ASN A 63 3.25 4.68 -30.73
N ILE A 64 3.69 5.94 -30.60
CA ILE A 64 3.09 7.07 -31.31
C ILE A 64 3.85 7.15 -32.64
N THR A 65 3.15 6.82 -33.72
CA THR A 65 3.61 7.00 -35.11
C THR A 65 3.44 8.45 -35.53
#